data_AF-A0A1E3XIC8-F1
#
_entry.id   AF-A0A1E3XIC8-F1
#
_cell.length_a   1.000
_cell.length_b   1.000
_cell.length_c   1.000
_cell.angle_alpha   90.00
_cell.angle_beta   90.00
_cell.angle_gamma   90.00
#
_symmetry.space_group_name_H-M   'P 1'
#
loop_
_entity.id
_entity.type
_entity.pdbx_description
1 polymer ?
#
loop_
_entity_poly.entity_id
_entity_poly.type
_entity_poly.pdbx_seq_one_letter_code
_entity_poly.pdbx_strand_id
1 'polypeptide(L)'
;MRRWDVVEACFLQLAKPGFSEVVKDVVGKGVKRIVVMPLLLFSGSHVIKDIPNEIEDENRKYPEVEFYYAKSLGADERIAQIAADRIDEAINQSYI
;
A
#
# COMPACT_ATOMS: atom_id res chain seq x y z
N MET A 1 -9.28 -9.37 -15.32
CA MET A 1 -8.99 -10.44 -14.36
C MET A 1 -8.78 -9.80 -12.99
N ARG A 2 -9.68 -9.97 -12.02
CA ARG A 2 -9.45 -9.45 -10.65
C ARG A 2 -8.51 -10.44 -9.95
N ARG A 3 -7.31 -9.99 -9.60
CA ARG A 3 -6.29 -10.79 -8.90
C ARG A 3 -6.55 -10.92 -7.40
N TRP A 4 -7.43 -10.10 -6.84
CA TRP A 4 -7.72 -9.98 -5.41
C TRP A 4 -9.23 -9.98 -5.18
N ASP A 5 -9.67 -10.65 -4.11
CA ASP A 5 -11.08 -10.72 -3.74
C ASP A 5 -11.59 -9.37 -3.18
N VAL A 6 -10.74 -8.69 -2.39
CA VAL A 6 -10.99 -7.38 -1.78
C VAL A 6 -9.72 -6.53 -1.87
N VAL A 7 -9.88 -5.23 -2.11
CA VAL A 7 -8.80 -4.23 -2.09
C VAL A 7 -9.32 -3.02 -1.32
N GLU A 8 -8.65 -2.65 -0.24
CA GLU A 8 -9.00 -1.49 0.60
C GLU A 8 -7.77 -0.59 0.72
N ALA A 9 -7.99 0.73 0.74
CA ALA A 9 -6.94 1.71 1.03
C ALA A 9 -6.93 2.03 2.52
N CYS A 10 -5.74 2.16 3.10
CA CYS A 10 -5.54 2.62 4.47
C CYS A 10 -4.39 3.61 4.55
N PHE A 11 -4.40 4.44 5.58
CA PHE A 11 -3.38 5.46 5.80
C PHE A 11 -2.68 5.22 7.13
N LEU A 12 -1.35 5.32 7.12
CA LEU A 12 -0.55 5.19 8.35
C LEU A 12 -0.80 6.38 9.28
N GLN A 13 -0.94 7.59 8.73
CA GLN A 13 -1.15 8.83 9.48
C GLN A 13 -1.98 9.83 8.66
N LEU A 14 -2.50 10.86 9.33
CA LEU A 14 -3.12 12.07 8.76
C LEU A 14 -4.44 11.88 7.98
N ALA A 15 -4.85 10.64 7.72
CA ALA A 15 -6.08 10.33 7.00
C ALA A 15 -6.74 9.05 7.54
N LYS A 16 -7.97 8.82 7.08
CA LYS A 16 -8.79 7.65 7.41
C LYS A 16 -9.21 6.93 6.12
N PRO A 17 -9.43 5.60 6.17
CA PRO A 17 -9.36 4.75 7.36
C PRO A 17 -7.91 4.40 7.76
N GLY A 18 -7.71 4.16 9.05
CA GLY A 18 -6.42 3.69 9.58
C GLY A 18 -6.16 2.21 9.27
N PHE A 19 -4.92 1.74 9.44
CA PHE A 19 -4.56 0.34 9.17
C PHE A 19 -5.39 -0.66 9.99
N SER A 20 -5.44 -0.52 11.32
CA SER A 20 -6.22 -1.41 12.19
C SER A 20 -7.73 -1.41 11.88
N GLU A 21 -8.28 -0.28 11.44
CA GLU A 21 -9.71 -0.18 11.06
C GLU A 21 -9.98 -1.04 9.83
N VAL A 22 -9.14 -0.91 8.80
CA VAL A 22 -9.25 -1.72 7.58
C VAL A 22 -9.02 -3.19 7.87
N VAL A 23 -8.02 -3.54 8.67
CA VAL A 23 -7.74 -4.95 9.03
C VAL A 23 -8.95 -5.56 9.73
N LYS A 24 -9.50 -4.88 10.75
CA LYS A 24 -10.69 -5.35 11.46
C LYS A 24 -11.87 -5.57 10.49
N ASP A 25 -12.09 -4.65 9.57
CA ASP A 25 -13.20 -4.72 8.62
C ASP A 25 -13.03 -5.90 7.63
N VAL A 26 -11.83 -6.11 7.07
CA VAL A 26 -11.61 -7.21 6.12
C VAL A 26 -11.59 -8.58 6.81
N VAL A 27 -11.04 -8.68 8.02
CA VAL A 27 -11.09 -9.91 8.82
C VAL A 27 -12.54 -10.22 9.21
N GLY A 28 -13.34 -9.21 9.57
CA GLY A 28 -14.78 -9.36 9.82
C GLY A 28 -15.57 -9.86 8.61
N LYS A 29 -15.07 -9.64 7.38
CA LYS A 29 -15.62 -10.20 6.13
C LYS A 29 -15.13 -11.63 5.84
N GLY A 30 -14.32 -12.23 6.72
CA GLY A 30 -13.81 -13.60 6.58
C GLY A 30 -12.50 -13.73 5.80
N VAL A 31 -11.79 -12.62 5.54
CA VAL A 31 -10.47 -12.65 4.88
C VAL A 31 -9.44 -13.28 5.81
N LYS A 32 -8.71 -14.30 5.32
CA LYS A 32 -7.68 -15.03 6.06
C LYS A 32 -6.25 -14.78 5.59
N ARG A 33 -6.08 -14.04 4.49
CA ARG A 33 -4.77 -13.69 3.94
C ARG A 33 -4.80 -12.23 3.50
N ILE A 34 -3.91 -11.44 4.06
CA ILE A 34 -3.82 -9.99 3.80
C ILE A 34 -2.44 -9.70 3.25
N VAL A 35 -2.39 -9.04 2.09
CA VAL A 35 -1.14 -8.55 1.50
C VAL A 35 -1.11 -7.03 1.66
N VAL A 36 -0.16 -6.54 2.45
CA VAL A 36 0.07 -5.11 2.66
C VAL A 36 1.10 -4.64 1.65
N MET A 37 0.68 -3.72 0.76
CA MET A 37 1.54 -3.13 -0.26
C MET A 37 1.64 -1.62 -0.04
N PRO A 38 2.81 -1.10 0.36
CA PRO A 38 3.01 0.33 0.53
C PRO A 38 2.98 1.06 -0.81
N LEU A 39 2.06 2.01 -0.96
CA LEU A 39 2.00 2.90 -2.12
C LEU A 39 3.01 4.04 -1.99
N LEU A 40 4.30 3.70 -2.01
CA LEU A 40 5.42 4.62 -1.82
C LEU A 40 6.46 4.44 -2.94
N LEU A 41 6.91 5.56 -3.52
CA LEU A 41 8.02 5.56 -4.50
C LEU A 41 9.37 5.36 -3.81
N PHE A 42 9.56 6.01 -2.66
CA PHE A 42 10.76 5.92 -1.86
C PHE A 42 10.39 5.59 -0.43
N SER A 43 11.11 4.64 0.16
CA SER A 43 10.89 4.23 1.53
C SER A 43 11.83 4.99 2.45
N GLY A 44 11.31 5.98 3.18
CA GLY A 44 12.05 6.61 4.28
C GLY A 44 12.28 5.61 5.42
N SER A 45 13.36 5.78 6.17
CA SER A 45 13.77 4.88 7.26
C SER A 45 12.70 4.66 8.34
N HIS A 46 11.84 5.65 8.59
CA HIS A 46 10.75 5.55 9.55
C HIS A 46 9.62 4.63 9.06
N VAL A 47 9.16 4.82 7.82
CA VAL A 47 8.06 4.03 7.24
C VAL A 47 8.42 2.56 7.06
N ILE A 48 9.70 2.26 6.84
CA ILE A 48 10.22 0.87 6.75
C ILE A 48 10.03 0.11 8.07
N LYS A 49 9.99 0.79 9.22
CA LYS A 49 9.81 0.15 10.53
C LYS A 49 8.37 0.22 11.01
N ASP A 50 7.70 1.34 10.76
CA ASP A 50 6.36 1.59 11.30
C ASP A 50 5.33 0.61 10.71
N ILE A 51 5.38 0.34 9.39
CA ILE A 51 4.42 -0.57 8.75
C ILE A 51 4.61 -2.03 9.23
N PRO A 52 5.84 -2.60 9.27
CA PRO A 52 6.02 -3.94 9.82
C PRO A 52 5.60 -4.07 11.28
N ASN A 53 5.83 -3.06 12.12
CA ASN A 53 5.40 -3.09 13.52
C ASN A 53 3.86 -3.14 13.61
N GLU A 54 3.17 -2.32 12.83
CA GLU A 54 1.70 -2.32 12.82
C GLU A 54 1.13 -3.65 12.31
N ILE A 55 1.78 -4.26 11.31
CA ILE A 55 1.44 -5.61 10.83
C ILE A 55 1.63 -6.64 11.95
N GLU A 56 2.73 -6.58 12.70
CA GLU A 56 2.99 -7.51 13.80
C GLU A 56 1.94 -7.37 14.91
N ASP A 57 1.55 -6.14 15.25
CA ASP A 57 0.50 -5.87 16.23
C ASP A 57 -0.85 -6.43 15.81
N GLU A 58 -1.23 -6.30 14.53
CA GLU A 58 -2.46 -6.89 14.01
C GLU A 58 -2.38 -8.42 13.89
N ASN A 59 -1.22 -8.98 13.53
CA ASN A 59 -1.00 -10.42 13.49
C ASN A 59 -1.16 -11.06 14.89
N ARG A 60 -0.76 -10.35 15.95
CA ARG A 60 -1.00 -10.79 17.35
C ARG A 60 -2.49 -10.77 17.72
N LYS A 61 -3.28 -9.86 17.15
CA LYS A 61 -4.74 -9.75 17.37
C LYS A 61 -5.52 -10.79 16.59
N TYR A 62 -5.05 -11.16 15.40
CA TYR A 62 -5.70 -12.09 14.47
C TYR A 62 -4.75 -13.22 14.04
N PRO A 63 -4.38 -14.13 14.97
CA PRO A 63 -3.38 -15.18 14.70
C PRO A 63 -3.81 -16.20 13.63
N GLU A 64 -5.09 -16.24 13.26
CA GLU A 64 -5.65 -17.05 12.19
C GLU A 64 -5.51 -16.44 10.78
N VAL A 65 -5.02 -15.20 10.69
CA VAL A 65 -4.87 -14.44 9.44
C VAL A 65 -3.39 -14.37 9.07
N GLU A 66 -3.06 -14.77 7.85
CA GLU A 66 -1.69 -14.65 7.35
C GLU A 66 -1.46 -13.25 6.76
N PHE A 67 -0.46 -12.55 7.29
CA PHE A 67 -0.04 -11.25 6.77
C PHE A 67 1.22 -11.38 5.91
N TYR A 68 1.19 -10.75 4.74
CA TYR A 68 2.31 -10.65 3.82
C TYR A 68 2.65 -9.18 3.59
N TYR A 69 3.93 -8.86 3.62
CA TYR A 69 4.42 -7.51 3.35
C TYR A 69 5.12 -7.46 1.99
N ALA A 70 4.56 -6.71 1.05
CA ALA A 70 5.13 -6.53 -0.27
C ALA A 70 6.17 -5.41 -0.28
N LYS A 71 7.06 -5.44 -1.27
CA LYS A 71 7.93 -4.29 -1.55
C LYS A 71 7.07 -3.08 -1.97
N SER A 72 7.52 -1.89 -1.59
CA SER A 72 7.00 -0.64 -2.14
C SER A 72 7.26 -0.55 -3.65
N LEU A 73 6.66 0.44 -4.33
CA LEU A 73 6.83 0.62 -5.77
C LEU A 73 8.31 0.71 -6.16
N GLY A 74 9.07 1.52 -5.43
CA GLY A 74 10.52 1.62 -5.59
C GLY A 74 10.94 2.04 -7.01
N ALA A 75 12.19 1.71 -7.34
CA ALA A 75 12.72 1.83 -8.69
C ALA A 75 12.22 0.66 -9.54
N ASP A 76 11.37 0.98 -10.53
CA ASP A 76 10.83 0.06 -11.50
C ASP A 76 10.69 0.78 -12.85
N GLU A 77 11.02 0.10 -13.95
CA GLU A 77 10.96 0.68 -15.30
C GLU A 77 9.57 1.23 -15.64
N ARG A 78 8.50 0.57 -15.17
CA ARG A 78 7.13 1.02 -15.41
C ARG A 78 6.83 2.34 -14.71
N ILE A 79 7.42 2.57 -13.54
CA ILE A 79 7.30 3.84 -12.81
C ILE A 79 8.10 4.93 -13.51
N ALA A 80 9.30 4.61 -14.00
CA ALA A 80 10.10 5.53 -14.80
C ALA A 80 9.38 5.94 -16.10
N GLN A 81 8.69 5.00 -16.75
CA GLN A 81 7.91 5.29 -17.95
C GLN A 81 6.77 6.28 -17.67
N ILE A 82 6.04 6.11 -16.56
CA ILE A 82 5.01 7.07 -16.14
C ILE A 82 5.62 8.47 -15.96
N ALA A 83 6.82 8.57 -15.38
CA ALA A 83 7.49 9.86 -15.23
C ALA A 83 7.90 10.47 -16.58
N ALA A 84 8.41 9.66 -17.51
CA ALA A 84 8.75 10.08 -18.87
C ALA A 84 7.51 10.61 -19.62
N ASP A 85 6.40 9.86 -19.57
CA ASP A 85 5.14 10.26 -20.21
C ASP A 85 4.65 11.62 -19.68
N ARG A 86 4.78 11.87 -18.36
CA ARG A 86 4.39 13.15 -17.73
C ARG A 86 5.29 14.32 -18.17
N ILE A 87 6.57 14.07 -18.42
CA ILE A 87 7.50 15.09 -18.94
C ILE A 87 7.13 15.44 -20.38
N ASP A 88 6.88 14.43 -21.21
CA ASP A 88 6.46 14.62 -22.59
C ASP A 88 5.11 15.35 -22.65
N GLU A 89 4.16 15.00 -21.78
CA GLU A 89 2.89 15.70 -21.62
C GLU A 89 3.12 17.19 -21.30
N ALA A 90 4.02 17.51 -20.37
CA ALA A 90 4.30 18.90 -19.98
C ALA A 90 4.93 19.74 -21.10
N ILE A 91 5.73 19.12 -21.98
CA ILE A 91 6.36 19.80 -23.14
C ILE A 91 5.34 19.99 -24.27
N ASN A 92 4.47 19.00 -24.48
CA ASN A 92 3.53 18.99 -25.61
C ASN A 92 2.17 19.65 -25.27
N GLN A 93 1.84 19.84 -23.99
CA GLN A 93 0.70 20.64 -23.57
C GLN A 93 1.11 22.11 -23.44
N SER A 94 0.80 22.92 -24.46
CA SER A 94 0.94 24.38 -24.44
C SER A 94 -0.09 25.07 -23.53
N TYR A 95 -0.09 24.73 -22.23
CA TYR A 95 -0.89 25.42 -21.21
C TYR A 95 0.00 26.00 -20.11
N ILE A 96 1.01 26.78 -20.52
CA ILE A 96 1.51 27.93 -19.76
C ILE A 96 1.76 29.06 -20.77
#